data_AF-A0A2P8K792-F1
#
_entry.id   AF-A0A2P8K792-F1
#
_cell.length_a   1.000
_cell.length_b   1.000
_cell.length_c   1.000
_cell.angle_alpha   90.00
_cell.angle_beta   90.00
_cell.angle_gamma   90.00
#
_symmetry.space_group_name_H-M   'P 1'
#
loop_
_entity.id
_entity.type
_entity.pdbx_description
1 polymer ?
#
loop_
_entity_poly.entity_id
_entity_poly.type
_entity_poly.pdbx_seq_one_letter_code
_entity_poly.pdbx_strand_id
1 'polypeptide(L)'
;MTRMKYLVAAATLSLALVGCSGSKEEVPDNPPNEIYATAQQKLQDGNWKQAITQLEALDNRYPFGPYSQQVQLDLIYAYYKNADLPLA
;
A
#
# COMPACT_ATOMS: atom_id res chain seq x y z
N MET A 1 28.43 -20.54 -33.39
CA MET A 1 28.33 -20.55 -31.91
C MET A 1 28.35 -19.15 -31.27
N THR A 2 29.07 -18.17 -31.82
CA THR A 2 29.12 -16.79 -31.31
C THR A 2 27.77 -16.05 -31.41
N ARG A 3 27.03 -16.17 -32.52
CA ARG A 3 25.69 -15.56 -32.66
C ARG A 3 24.66 -16.06 -31.63
N MET A 4 24.71 -17.35 -31.27
CA MET A 4 23.84 -17.92 -30.24
C MET A 4 24.17 -17.36 -28.84
N LYS A 5 25.45 -17.12 -28.54
CA LYS A 5 25.89 -16.51 -27.28
C LYS A 5 25.36 -15.08 -27.11
N TYR A 6 25.36 -14.28 -28.18
CA TYR A 6 24.82 -12.91 -28.12
C TYR A 6 23.30 -12.88 -27.93
N LEU A 7 22.56 -13.84 -28.52
CA LEU A 7 21.11 -13.95 -28.32
C LEU A 7 20.76 -14.36 -26.88
N VAL A 8 21.50 -15.31 -26.31
CA VAL A 8 21.31 -15.72 -24.91
C VAL A 8 21.67 -14.59 -23.95
N ALA A 9 22.77 -13.86 -24.21
CA ALA A 9 23.17 -12.71 -23.40
C ALA A 9 22.18 -11.54 -23.48
N ALA A 10 21.59 -11.29 -24.64
CA ALA A 10 20.56 -10.27 -24.81
C ALA A 10 19.27 -10.65 -24.06
N ALA A 11 18.89 -11.93 -24.06
CA ALA A 11 17.71 -12.42 -23.37
C ALA A 11 17.85 -12.40 -21.84
N THR A 12 19.02 -12.71 -21.29
CA THR A 12 19.26 -12.59 -19.84
C THR A 12 19.32 -11.15 -19.36
N LEU A 13 19.84 -10.22 -20.19
CA LEU A 13 19.89 -8.80 -19.85
C LEU A 13 18.49 -8.16 -19.81
N SER A 14 17.58 -8.55 -20.69
CA SER A 14 16.20 -8.04 -20.69
C SER A 14 15.36 -8.56 -19.52
N LEU A 15 15.61 -9.78 -19.02
CA LEU A 15 14.98 -10.27 -17.79
C LEU A 15 15.45 -9.53 -16.53
N ALA A 16 16.67 -8.99 -16.54
CA ALA A 16 17.22 -8.24 -15.41
C ALA A 16 16.61 -6.83 -15.24
N LEU A 17 15.86 -6.32 -16.23
CA LEU A 17 15.29 -4.97 -16.24
C LEU A 17 13.85 -4.90 -15.69
N VAL A 18 13.24 -6.02 -15.27
CA VAL A 18 11.84 -6.07 -14.77
C VAL A 18 11.74 -5.82 -13.24
N GLY A 19 12.83 -5.41 -12.59
CA GLY A 19 12.83 -5.10 -11.15
C GLY A 19 12.62 -3.61 -10.86
N CYS A 20 11.71 -3.30 -9.94
CA CYS A 20 11.45 -1.97 -9.34
C CYS A 20 10.53 -1.01 -10.11
N SER A 21 9.24 -1.32 -10.17
CA SER A 21 8.18 -0.30 -10.23
C SER A 21 7.30 -0.35 -8.97
N GLY A 22 7.92 -0.10 -7.82
CA GLY A 22 7.22 0.01 -6.54
C GLY A 22 7.28 1.44 -6.02
N SER A 23 6.52 2.37 -6.59
CA SER A 23 6.31 3.68 -5.97
C SER A 23 5.42 3.50 -4.74
N LYS A 24 5.90 3.91 -3.56
CA LYS A 24 5.01 4.07 -2.39
C LYS A 24 4.04 5.20 -2.70
N GLU A 25 2.75 4.93 -2.58
CA GLU A 25 1.70 5.92 -2.75
C GLU A 25 1.75 6.84 -1.52
N GLU A 26 2.25 8.07 -1.70
CA GLU A 26 2.28 9.05 -0.62
C GLU A 26 0.88 9.60 -0.39
N VAL A 27 0.41 9.52 0.85
CA VAL A 27 -0.85 10.14 1.25
C VAL A 27 -0.65 11.66 1.30
N PRO A 28 -1.44 12.46 0.55
CA PRO A 28 -1.34 13.91 0.59
C PRO A 28 -1.50 14.48 2.01
N ASP A 29 -0.99 15.68 2.26
CA ASP A 29 -1.16 16.37 3.54
C ASP A 29 -2.54 17.03 3.67
N ASN A 30 -3.57 16.20 3.58
CA ASN A 30 -4.96 16.62 3.71
C ASN A 30 -5.39 16.65 5.18
N PRO A 31 -6.45 17.40 5.52
CA PRO A 31 -7.05 17.37 6.84
C PRO A 31 -7.43 15.94 7.31
N PRO A 32 -7.34 15.64 8.63
CA PRO A 32 -7.63 14.31 9.19
C PRO A 32 -8.96 13.70 8.75
N ASN A 33 -10.02 14.54 8.68
CA ASN A 33 -11.35 14.13 8.28
C ASN A 33 -11.42 13.71 6.80
N GLU A 34 -10.65 14.35 5.93
CA GLU A 34 -10.60 14.00 4.50
C GLU A 34 -9.82 12.71 4.27
N ILE A 35 -8.70 12.53 4.97
CA ILE A 35 -7.92 11.27 4.95
C ILE A 35 -8.81 10.12 5.46
N TYR A 36 -9.52 10.33 6.58
CA TYR A 36 -10.42 9.32 7.13
C TYR A 36 -11.59 9.00 6.20
N ALA A 37 -12.22 10.01 5.58
CA ALA A 37 -13.29 9.80 4.62
C ALA A 37 -12.81 9.00 3.39
N THR A 38 -11.60 9.30 2.91
CA THR A 38 -10.96 8.57 1.80
C THR A 38 -10.69 7.12 2.20
N ALA A 39 -10.13 6.89 3.40
CA ALA A 39 -9.90 5.54 3.93
C ALA A 39 -11.20 4.72 3.98
N GLN A 40 -12.28 5.33 4.48
CA GLN A 40 -13.60 4.71 4.57
C GLN A 40 -14.18 4.33 3.20
N GLN A 41 -14.01 5.19 2.18
CA GLN A 41 -14.37 4.84 0.81
C GLN A 41 -13.59 3.63 0.31
N LYS A 42 -12.26 3.60 0.52
CA LYS A 42 -11.42 2.47 0.11
C LYS A 42 -11.78 1.16 0.82
N LEU A 43 -12.17 1.22 2.10
CA LEU A 43 -12.71 0.06 2.83
C LEU A 43 -14.00 -0.45 2.20
N GLN A 44 -14.93 0.45 1.89
CA GLN A 44 -16.23 0.08 1.29
C GLN A 44 -16.07 -0.49 -0.13
N ASP A 45 -15.10 0.02 -0.89
CA ASP A 45 -14.75 -0.48 -2.22
C ASP A 45 -14.01 -1.83 -2.18
N GLY A 46 -13.67 -2.33 -0.99
CA GLY A 46 -12.87 -3.54 -0.80
C GLY A 46 -11.40 -3.38 -1.20
N ASN A 47 -10.92 -2.15 -1.36
CA ASN A 47 -9.52 -1.86 -1.64
C ASN A 47 -8.73 -1.74 -0.32
N TRP A 48 -8.54 -2.89 0.32
CA TRP A 48 -7.95 -2.99 1.66
C TRP A 48 -6.54 -2.39 1.72
N LYS A 49 -5.72 -2.62 0.69
CA LYS A 49 -4.34 -2.12 0.64
C LYS A 49 -4.28 -0.59 0.65
N GLN A 50 -5.10 0.09 -0.17
CA GLN A 50 -5.14 1.55 -0.14
C GLN A 50 -5.78 2.08 1.14
N ALA A 51 -6.78 1.39 1.69
CA ALA A 51 -7.36 1.76 2.97
C ALA A 51 -6.31 1.72 4.10
N ILE A 52 -5.52 0.64 4.19
CA ILE A 52 -4.42 0.51 5.16
C ILE A 52 -3.46 1.69 5.04
N THR A 53 -3.01 2.03 3.83
CA THR A 53 -2.07 3.15 3.63
C THR A 53 -2.63 4.49 4.14
N GLN A 54 -3.92 4.76 3.92
CA GLN A 54 -4.58 5.98 4.40
C GLN A 54 -4.73 5.97 5.94
N LEU A 55 -5.13 4.83 6.50
CA LEU A 55 -5.33 4.67 7.95
C LEU A 55 -4.00 4.75 8.72
N GLU A 56 -2.94 4.11 8.23
CA GLU A 56 -1.59 4.21 8.80
C GLU A 56 -1.08 5.65 8.74
N ALA A 57 -1.29 6.35 7.63
CA ALA A 57 -0.90 7.76 7.53
C ALA A 57 -1.64 8.62 8.57
N LEU A 58 -2.94 8.35 8.78
CA LEU A 58 -3.74 9.05 9.76
C LEU A 58 -3.31 8.73 11.20
N ASP A 59 -3.05 7.46 11.52
CA ASP A 59 -2.57 7.00 12.84
C ASP A 59 -1.20 7.59 13.18
N ASN A 60 -0.28 7.58 12.23
CA ASN A 60 1.07 8.13 12.40
C ASN A 60 1.07 9.65 12.60
N ARG A 61 0.22 10.39 11.87
CA ARG A 61 0.15 11.86 11.95
C ARG A 61 -0.67 12.33 13.15
N TYR A 62 -1.71 11.58 13.53
CA TYR A 62 -2.68 11.98 14.55
C TYR A 62 -2.99 10.84 15.54
N PRO A 63 -1.98 10.31 16.27
CA PRO A 63 -2.14 9.15 17.15
C PRO A 63 -3.14 9.38 18.31
N PHE A 64 -3.38 10.64 18.67
CA PHE A 64 -4.35 11.06 19.68
C PHE A 64 -5.52 11.86 19.08
N GLY A 65 -5.74 11.75 17.77
CA GLY A 65 -6.82 12.44 17.06
C GLY A 65 -8.21 11.90 17.43
N PRO A 66 -9.29 12.61 17.05
CA PRO A 66 -10.66 12.22 17.37
C PRO A 66 -11.08 10.87 16.75
N TYR A 67 -10.38 10.43 15.70
CA TYR A 67 -10.65 9.16 15.02
C TYR A 67 -9.72 8.02 15.45
N SER A 68 -8.76 8.23 16.37
CA SER A 68 -7.68 7.26 16.66
C SER A 68 -8.19 5.86 17.00
N GLN A 69 -9.20 5.76 17.88
CA GLN A 69 -9.80 4.48 18.26
C GLN A 69 -10.45 3.78 17.07
N GLN A 70 -11.20 4.52 16.25
CA GLN A 70 -11.87 3.96 15.09
C GLN A 70 -10.87 3.54 14.01
N VAL A 71 -9.82 4.34 13.79
CA VAL A 71 -8.73 4.04 12.86
C VAL A 71 -8.03 2.73 13.23
N GLN A 72 -7.77 2.49 14.51
CA GLN A 72 -7.18 1.24 14.98
C GLN A 72 -8.09 0.03 14.69
N LEU A 73 -9.40 0.15 14.93
CA LEU A 73 -10.37 -0.90 14.60
C LEU A 73 -10.45 -1.16 13.09
N ASP A 74 -10.45 -0.09 12.31
CA ASP A 74 -10.48 -0.16 10.85
C ASP A 74 -9.20 -0.78 10.29
N LEU A 75 -8.03 -0.51 10.88
CA LEU A 75 -6.75 -1.14 10.54
C LEU A 75 -6.80 -2.65 10.79
N ILE A 76 -7.24 -3.08 11.98
CA ILE A 76 -7.39 -4.50 12.31
C ILE A 76 -8.31 -5.19 11.29
N TYR A 77 -9.45 -4.57 10.99
CA TYR A 77 -10.38 -5.09 9.98
C TYR A 77 -9.74 -5.15 8.59
N ALA A 78 -9.08 -4.10 8.14
CA ALA A 78 -8.46 -4.03 6.84
C ALA A 78 -7.33 -5.06 6.69
N TYR A 79 -6.47 -5.21 7.70
CA TYR A 79 -5.42 -6.23 7.72
C TYR A 79 -5.99 -7.64 7.66
N TYR A 80 -7.03 -7.94 8.45
CA TYR A 80 -7.72 -9.21 8.38
C TYR A 80 -8.27 -9.49 6.97
N LYS A 81 -8.93 -8.50 6.36
CA LYS A 81 -9.50 -8.62 5.01
C LYS A 81 -8.44 -8.69 3.91
N ASN A 82 -7.28 -8.09 4.12
CA ASN A 82 -6.13 -8.15 3.22
C ASN A 82 -5.26 -9.42 3.41
N ALA A 83 -5.62 -10.30 4.35
CA ALA A 83 -4.85 -11.48 4.77
C ALA A 83 -3.47 -11.17 5.38
N ASP A 84 -3.28 -9.96 5.90
CA ASP A 84 -2.10 -9.53 6.65
C ASP A 84 -2.23 -9.88 8.14
N LEU A 85 -2.51 -11.15 8.44
CA LEU A 85 -2.87 -11.63 9.78
C LEU A 85 -1.88 -11.26 10.91
N PRO A 86 -0.55 -11.22 10.70
CA PRO A 86 0.38 -10.80 11.75
C PRO A 86 0.27 -9.33 12.14
N LEU A 87 -0.38 -8.50 11.32
CA LEU A 87 -0.60 -7.07 11.54
C LEU A 87 -2.03 -6.76 12.03
N ALA A 88 -2.94 -7.74 11.96
CA ALA A 88 -4.31 -7.64 12.46
C ALA A 88 -4.38 -7.92 13.97
#